data_AF-A0A956B4B9-F1
#
_entry.id   AF-A0A956B4B9-F1
#
_cell.length_a   1.000
_cell.length_b   1.000
_cell.length_c   1.000
_cell.angle_alpha   90.00
_cell.angle_beta   90.00
_cell.angle_gamma   90.00
#
_symmetry.space_group_name_H-M   'P 1'
#
loop_
_entity.id
_entity.type
_entity.pdbx_description
1 polymer ?
#
loop_
_entity_poly.entity_id
_entity_poly.type
_entity_poly.pdbx_seq_one_letter_code
_entity_poly.pdbx_strand_id
1 'polypeptide(L)'
;MRPVLVAVIWLLPAVAQAQSADPWWGRDKALHLSVSIAAAGSGYGAAALATESRPVRFGVGLGWALALGVGKELYDLGGHGTASGRDLLWDGVGALVGALIGLGLDWALEDAPPAAPSRVELWDPGAAPS
;
A
#
# COMPACT_ATOMS: atom_id res chain seq x y z
N MET A 1 -5.32 -9.72 12.29
CA MET A 1 -4.55 -10.17 11.10
C MET A 1 -5.15 -11.40 10.41
N ARG A 2 -5.50 -12.46 11.15
CA ARG A 2 -6.10 -13.69 10.57
C ARG A 2 -7.43 -13.53 9.80
N PRO A 3 -8.41 -12.67 10.19
CA PRO A 3 -9.72 -12.67 9.54
C PRO A 3 -9.74 -11.96 8.18
N VAL A 4 -8.88 -10.95 7.96
CA VAL A 4 -8.85 -10.18 6.69
C VAL A 4 -8.25 -11.00 5.56
N LEU A 5 -7.14 -11.69 5.83
CA LEU A 5 -6.54 -12.62 4.86
C LEU A 5 -7.51 -13.76 4.50
N VAL A 6 -8.25 -14.27 5.48
CA VAL A 6 -9.26 -15.30 5.26
C VAL A 6 -10.40 -14.78 4.37
N ALA A 7 -10.92 -13.57 4.63
CA ALA A 7 -11.97 -12.98 3.80
C ALA A 7 -11.54 -12.74 2.34
N VAL A 8 -10.31 -12.28 2.12
CA VAL A 8 -9.75 -12.13 0.76
C VAL A 8 -9.64 -13.48 0.06
N ILE A 9 -9.16 -14.52 0.75
CA ILE A 9 -9.02 -15.88 0.19
C ILE A 9 -10.36 -16.47 -0.24
N TRP A 10 -11.45 -16.23 0.50
CA TRP A 10 -12.77 -16.77 0.18
C TRP A 10 -13.46 -16.10 -1.01
N LEU A 11 -13.05 -14.89 -1.40
CA LEU A 11 -13.67 -14.13 -2.50
C LEU A 11 -12.99 -14.36 -3.87
N LEU A 12 -11.77 -14.88 -3.88
CA LEU A 12 -11.00 -15.23 -5.10
C LEU A 12 -11.73 -16.16 -6.10
N PRO A 13 -12.44 -17.24 -5.69
CA PRO A 13 -13.04 -18.16 -6.67
C PRO A 13 -14.18 -17.54 -7.48
N ALA A 14 -14.93 -16.58 -6.92
CA ALA A 14 -16.05 -15.94 -7.61
C ALA A 14 -15.58 -14.97 -8.70
N VAL A 15 -14.46 -14.26 -8.46
CA VAL A 15 -13.88 -13.30 -9.42
C VAL A 15 -13.09 -14.03 -10.52
N ALA A 16 -12.46 -15.16 -10.19
CA ALA A 16 -11.68 -15.96 -11.14
C ALA A 16 -12.50 -16.61 -12.26
N GLN A 17 -13.82 -16.79 -12.09
CA GLN A 17 -14.70 -17.34 -13.13
C GLN A 17 -15.13 -16.31 -14.19
N ALA A 18 -14.83 -15.02 -13.99
CA ALA A 18 -15.17 -13.97 -14.94
C ALA A 18 -14.10 -13.84 -16.04
N GLN A 19 -14.39 -14.48 -17.17
CA GLN A 19 -13.90 -14.28 -18.54
C GLN A 19 -12.51 -14.81 -19.00
N SER A 20 -12.55 -15.31 -20.25
CA SER A 20 -11.52 -16.09 -20.95
C SER A 20 -10.63 -15.28 -21.90
N ALA A 21 -10.77 -13.94 -21.99
CA ALA A 21 -10.06 -13.12 -22.98
C ALA A 21 -9.34 -11.86 -22.43
N ASP A 22 -9.31 -11.64 -21.12
CA ASP A 22 -8.62 -10.49 -20.54
C ASP A 22 -7.08 -10.61 -20.68
N PRO A 23 -6.35 -9.69 -21.33
CA PRO A 23 -4.90 -9.78 -21.47
C PRO A 23 -4.16 -9.71 -20.12
N TRP A 24 -3.07 -10.48 -19.97
CA TRP A 24 -2.23 -10.39 -18.76
C TRP A 24 -1.46 -9.08 -18.64
N TRP A 25 -1.32 -8.33 -19.73
CA TRP A 25 -0.48 -7.15 -19.84
C TRP A 25 -1.20 -6.06 -20.62
N GLY A 26 -1.00 -4.81 -20.21
CA GLY A 26 -1.57 -3.66 -20.90
C GLY A 26 -1.67 -2.44 -19.99
N ARG A 27 -2.12 -1.33 -20.55
CA ARG A 27 -2.36 -0.08 -19.81
C ARG A 27 -3.28 -0.29 -18.61
N ASP A 28 -4.32 -1.09 -18.81
CA ASP A 28 -5.29 -1.44 -17.78
C ASP A 28 -4.63 -2.11 -16.56
N LYS A 29 -3.78 -3.11 -16.79
CA LYS A 29 -3.05 -3.80 -15.71
C LYS A 29 -2.06 -2.89 -14.99
N ALA A 30 -1.44 -1.97 -15.72
CA ALA A 30 -0.59 -0.95 -15.13
C ALA A 30 -1.39 0.02 -14.22
N LEU A 31 -2.64 0.30 -14.54
CA LEU A 31 -3.52 1.10 -13.68
C LEU A 31 -3.87 0.36 -12.39
N HIS A 32 -4.32 -0.90 -12.48
CA HIS A 32 -4.58 -1.74 -11.31
C HIS A 32 -3.35 -1.81 -10.39
N LEU A 33 -2.18 -2.11 -10.96
CA LEU A 33 -0.92 -2.11 -10.22
C LEU A 33 -0.64 -0.76 -9.52
N SER A 34 -0.67 0.35 -10.27
CA SER A 34 -0.27 1.68 -9.77
C SER A 34 -1.25 2.24 -8.73
N VAL A 35 -2.55 2.09 -8.94
CA VAL A 35 -3.59 2.49 -7.98
C VAL A 35 -3.44 1.66 -6.69
N SER A 36 -3.18 0.36 -6.81
CA SER A 36 -2.98 -0.51 -5.65
C SER A 36 -1.69 -0.22 -4.88
N ILE A 37 -0.61 0.17 -5.56
CA ILE A 37 0.60 0.70 -4.91
C ILE A 37 0.26 1.96 -4.08
N ALA A 38 -0.44 2.92 -4.69
CA ALA A 38 -0.81 4.16 -4.02
C ALA A 38 -1.77 3.93 -2.85
N ALA A 39 -2.73 3.02 -3.01
CA ALA A 39 -3.63 2.61 -1.95
C ALA A 39 -2.85 1.97 -0.79
N ALA A 40 -1.98 1.00 -1.05
CA ALA A 40 -1.24 0.35 0.03
C ALA A 40 -0.29 1.31 0.75
N GLY A 41 0.39 2.18 0.03
CA GLY A 41 1.23 3.23 0.60
C GLY A 41 0.43 4.21 1.48
N SER A 42 -0.73 4.67 1.01
CA SER A 42 -1.59 5.57 1.79
C SER A 42 -2.19 4.90 3.03
N GLY A 43 -2.60 3.63 2.93
CA GLY A 43 -3.05 2.83 4.08
C GLY A 43 -1.93 2.61 5.10
N TYR A 44 -0.70 2.36 4.64
CA TYR A 44 0.48 2.28 5.51
C TYR A 44 0.71 3.61 6.24
N GLY A 45 0.78 4.71 5.49
CA GLY A 45 1.03 6.04 6.05
C GLY A 45 -0.06 6.49 7.02
N ALA A 46 -1.33 6.23 6.71
CA ALA A 46 -2.44 6.51 7.60
C ALA A 46 -2.36 5.69 8.90
N ALA A 47 -2.00 4.41 8.81
CA ALA A 47 -1.77 3.59 9.99
C ALA A 47 -0.58 4.06 10.83
N ALA A 48 0.45 4.62 10.21
CA ALA A 48 1.60 5.19 10.92
C ALA A 48 1.22 6.35 11.84
N LEU A 49 0.14 7.08 11.53
CA LEU A 49 -0.41 8.13 12.41
C LEU A 49 -1.07 7.58 13.68
N ALA A 50 -1.40 6.29 13.73
CA ALA A 50 -2.17 5.67 14.80
C ALA A 50 -1.40 4.59 15.58
N THR A 51 -0.27 4.11 15.08
CA THR A 51 0.51 3.04 15.74
C THR A 51 1.98 3.08 15.34
N GLU A 52 2.86 2.70 16.27
CA GLU A 52 4.30 2.44 16.03
C GLU A 52 4.60 1.03 15.50
N SER A 53 3.59 0.15 15.45
CA SER A 53 3.79 -1.23 15.04
C SER A 53 3.88 -1.35 13.51
N ARG A 54 5.11 -1.46 12.98
CA ARG A 54 5.36 -1.72 11.54
C ARG A 54 4.56 -2.89 10.96
N PRO A 55 4.44 -4.05 11.63
CA PRO A 55 3.59 -5.14 11.13
C PRO A 55 2.12 -4.74 11.01
N VAL A 56 1.61 -3.90 11.92
CA VAL A 56 0.23 -3.39 11.84
C VAL A 56 0.11 -2.40 10.68
N ARG A 57 1.03 -1.45 10.53
CA ARG A 57 1.06 -0.50 9.40
C ARG A 57 1.06 -1.22 8.05
N PHE A 58 1.94 -2.21 7.91
CA PHE A 58 2.04 -3.07 6.73
C PHE A 58 0.72 -3.82 6.47
N GLY A 59 0.15 -4.43 7.51
CA GLY A 59 -1.11 -5.15 7.40
C GLY A 59 -2.29 -4.26 7.00
N VAL A 60 -2.36 -3.03 7.51
CA VAL A 60 -3.39 -2.05 7.13
C VAL A 60 -3.20 -1.60 5.68
N GLY A 61 -1.99 -1.26 5.26
CA GLY A 61 -1.70 -0.91 3.87
C GLY A 61 -2.10 -2.01 2.89
N LEU A 62 -1.63 -3.24 3.14
CA LEU A 62 -1.97 -4.40 2.31
C LEU A 62 -3.48 -4.66 2.29
N GLY A 63 -4.13 -4.66 3.46
CA GLY A 63 -5.56 -4.90 3.58
C GLY A 63 -6.41 -3.83 2.90
N TRP A 64 -6.01 -2.56 2.98
CA TRP A 64 -6.71 -1.45 2.36
C TRP A 64 -6.70 -1.55 0.83
N ALA A 65 -5.54 -1.78 0.22
CA ALA A 65 -5.44 -1.95 -1.23
C ALA A 65 -6.21 -3.18 -1.73
N LEU A 66 -6.08 -4.32 -1.03
CA LEU A 66 -6.81 -5.55 -1.39
C LEU A 66 -8.33 -5.37 -1.26
N ALA A 67 -8.81 -4.66 -0.23
CA ALA A 67 -10.23 -4.37 -0.07
C ALA A 67 -10.79 -3.52 -1.23
N LEU A 68 -10.01 -2.54 -1.71
CA LEU A 68 -10.38 -1.74 -2.88
C LEU A 68 -10.41 -2.58 -4.16
N GLY A 69 -9.38 -3.40 -4.42
CA GLY A 69 -9.34 -4.27 -5.60
C GLY A 69 -10.49 -5.30 -5.60
N VAL A 70 -10.67 -6.04 -4.50
CA VAL A 70 -11.81 -6.97 -4.35
C VAL A 70 -13.14 -6.22 -4.48
N GLY A 71 -13.28 -5.05 -3.85
CA GLY A 71 -14.49 -4.24 -3.90
C GLY A 71 -14.83 -3.79 -5.32
N LYS A 72 -13.83 -3.39 -6.11
CA LYS A 72 -13.99 -3.05 -7.53
C LYS A 72 -14.47 -4.26 -8.34
N GLU A 73 -13.85 -5.41 -8.17
CA GLU A 73 -14.25 -6.61 -8.92
C GLU A 73 -15.66 -7.10 -8.54
N LEU A 74 -16.04 -7.01 -7.27
CA LEU A 74 -17.42 -7.27 -6.82
C LEU A 74 -18.42 -6.25 -7.40
N TYR A 75 -18.02 -4.99 -7.53
CA TYR A 75 -18.85 -3.94 -8.13
C TYR A 75 -19.09 -4.23 -9.63
N ASP A 76 -18.07 -4.69 -10.35
CA ASP A 76 -18.17 -5.10 -11.74
C ASP A 76 -19.03 -6.34 -11.94
N LEU A 77 -18.94 -7.34 -11.05
CA LEU A 77 -19.86 -8.49 -11.02
C LEU A 77 -21.32 -8.06 -10.87
N GLY A 78 -21.57 -6.90 -10.26
CA GLY A 78 -22.90 -6.28 -10.17
C GLY A 78 -23.41 -5.65 -11.48
N GLY A 79 -22.67 -5.77 -12.59
CA GLY A 79 -23.07 -5.26 -13.91
C GLY A 79 -22.50 -3.88 -14.27
N HIS A 80 -21.55 -3.36 -13.48
CA HIS A 80 -20.94 -2.04 -13.70
C HIS A 80 -19.63 -2.08 -14.48
N GLY A 81 -19.21 -3.27 -14.91
CA GLY A 81 -17.96 -3.46 -15.63
C GLY A 81 -17.76 -4.93 -16.00
N THR A 82 -16.50 -5.31 -16.16
CA THR A 82 -16.10 -6.69 -16.47
C THR A 82 -15.16 -7.15 -15.39
N ALA A 83 -15.66 -8.02 -14.51
CA ALA A 83 -14.81 -8.58 -13.48
C ALA A 83 -13.71 -9.44 -14.10
N SER A 84 -12.50 -9.35 -13.55
CA SER A 84 -11.32 -10.09 -13.97
C SER A 84 -10.48 -10.51 -12.79
N GLY A 85 -10.24 -11.83 -12.70
CA GLY A 85 -9.25 -12.36 -11.76
C GLY A 85 -7.82 -11.90 -12.07
N ARG A 86 -7.51 -11.45 -13.29
CA ARG A 86 -6.17 -10.93 -13.63
C ARG A 86 -6.00 -9.51 -13.12
N ASP A 87 -7.03 -8.68 -13.20
CA ASP A 87 -7.04 -7.36 -12.55
C ASP A 87 -6.85 -7.47 -11.05
N LEU A 88 -7.59 -8.40 -10.42
CA LEU A 88 -7.43 -8.68 -9.00
C LEU A 88 -6.00 -9.15 -8.64
N LEU A 89 -5.35 -9.92 -9.52
CA LEU A 89 -3.95 -10.30 -9.32
C LEU A 89 -3.03 -9.08 -9.38
N TRP A 90 -3.22 -8.20 -10.36
CA TRP A 90 -2.44 -6.97 -10.49
C TRP A 90 -2.65 -6.01 -9.32
N ASP A 91 -3.87 -5.96 -8.76
CA ASP A 91 -4.15 -5.28 -7.51
C ASP A 91 -3.38 -5.91 -6.34
N GLY A 92 -3.35 -7.24 -6.25
CA GLY A 92 -2.58 -7.95 -5.23
C GLY A 92 -1.06 -7.69 -5.30
N VAL A 93 -0.49 -7.70 -6.51
CA VAL A 93 0.91 -7.36 -6.73
C VAL A 93 1.17 -5.90 -6.34
N GLY A 94 0.31 -4.98 -6.76
CA GLY A 94 0.43 -3.56 -6.43
C GLY A 94 0.33 -3.30 -4.93
N ALA A 95 -0.60 -3.98 -4.25
CA ALA A 95 -0.79 -3.90 -2.81
C ALA A 95 0.47 -4.33 -2.05
N LEU A 96 1.09 -5.45 -2.45
CA LEU A 96 2.33 -5.92 -1.86
C LEU A 96 3.48 -4.95 -2.09
N VAL A 97 3.66 -4.49 -3.33
CA VAL A 97 4.72 -3.54 -3.70
C VAL A 97 4.56 -2.23 -2.90
N GLY A 98 3.36 -1.66 -2.83
CA GLY A 98 3.11 -0.43 -2.09
C GLY A 98 3.35 -0.58 -0.58
N ALA A 99 2.93 -1.70 0.01
CA ALA A 99 3.19 -1.97 1.43
C ALA A 99 4.69 -2.14 1.73
N LEU A 100 5.45 -2.79 0.82
CA LEU A 100 6.90 -2.93 0.94
C LEU A 100 7.62 -1.58 0.76
N ILE A 101 7.17 -0.72 -0.15
CA ILE A 101 7.69 0.65 -0.28
C ILE A 101 7.45 1.42 1.02
N GLY A 102 6.24 1.37 1.58
CA GLY A 102 5.93 2.01 2.87
C GLY A 102 6.86 1.53 3.99
N LEU A 103 7.04 0.22 4.12
CA LEU A 103 7.96 -0.36 5.10
C LEU A 103 9.42 0.05 4.89
N GLY A 104 9.88 0.06 3.63
CA GLY A 104 11.24 0.48 3.29
C GLY A 104 11.49 1.95 3.59
N LEU A 105 10.53 2.82 3.30
CA LEU A 105 10.59 4.25 3.65
C LEU A 105 10.61 4.44 5.16
N ASP A 106 9.78 3.69 5.90
CA ASP A 106 9.72 3.77 7.36
C ASP A 106 11.05 3.37 8.02
N TRP A 107 11.71 2.31 7.54
CA TRP A 107 13.07 1.98 7.96
C TRP A 107 14.08 3.08 7.59
N ALA A 108 14.05 3.55 6.34
CA ALA A 108 15.00 4.56 5.87
C ALA A 108 14.88 5.90 6.62
N LEU A 109 13.68 6.27 7.07
CA LEU A 109 13.43 7.52 7.79
C LEU A 109 13.72 7.42 9.29
N GLU A 110 13.46 6.27 9.93
CA GLU A 110 13.79 6.08 11.35
C GLU A 110 15.29 5.89 11.59
N ASP A 111 16.00 5.21 10.68
CA ASP A 111 17.46 5.00 10.79
C ASP A 111 18.29 6.18 10.26
N ALA A 112 17.63 7.25 9.79
CA ALA A 112 18.33 8.44 9.32
C ALA A 112 19.07 9.10 10.49
N PRO A 113 20.37 9.44 10.34
CA PRO A 113 21.09 10.15 11.38
C PRO A 113 20.37 11.48 11.67
N PRO A 114 20.35 11.93 12.94
CA PRO A 114 19.72 13.20 13.29
C PRO A 114 20.28 14.30 12.39
N ALA A 115 19.39 15.13 11.87
CA ALA A 115 19.78 16.26 11.03
C ALA A 115 20.88 17.04 11.76
N ALA A 116 21.99 17.31 11.07
CA ALA A 116 23.07 18.11 11.65
C ALA A 116 22.47 19.43 12.17
N PRO A 117 22.84 19.87 13.38
CA PRO A 117 22.28 21.09 13.95
C PRO A 117 22.45 22.22 12.95
N SER A 118 21.36 22.95 12.69
CA SER A 118 21.40 24.07 11.77
C SER A 118 22.45 25.08 12.26
N ARG A 119 23.14 25.77 11.34
CA ARG A 119 24.19 26.77 11.68
C ARG A 119 23.72 27.81 12.71
N VAL A 120 22.41 27.98 12.87
CA VAL A 120 21.76 28.85 13.87
C VAL A 120 21.95 28.35 15.30
N GLU A 121 22.02 27.04 15.56
CA GLU A 121 22.30 26.49 16.89
C GLU A 121 23.79 26.53 17.26
N LEU A 122 24.69 26.65 16.27
CA LEU A 122 26.13 26.73 16.50
C LEU A 122 26.61 28.14 16.91
N TRP A 123 25.77 29.16 16.71
CA TRP A 123 26.04 30.53 17.16
C TRP A 123 25.51 30.71 18.59
N ASP A 124 26.36 30.42 19.58
CA ASP A 124 26.15 30.87 20.95
C ASP A 124 26.79 32.27 21.11
N PRO A 125 25.99 33.37 21.16
CA PRO A 125 26.53 34.70 21.37
C PRO A 125 27.20 34.90 22.75
N GLY A 126 27.09 33.94 23.66
CA GLY A 126 27.72 33.93 24.98
C GLY A 126 29.12 33.31 25.03
N ALA A 127 29.58 32.64 23.96
CA ALA A 127 30.85 31.91 23.94
C ALA A 127 32.08 32.77 23.56
N ALA A 128 32.08 34.06 23.85
CA ALA A 128 33.26 34.91 23.66
C ALA A 128 34.27 34.66 24.80
N PRO A 129 35.55 34.39 24.51
CA PRO A 129 36.56 34.21 25.55
C PRO A 129 36.80 35.54 26.28
N SER A 130 36.77 35.48 27.62
CA SER A 130 37.17 36.54 28.55
C SER A 130 38.67 36.80 28.54
#